data_AF-M0MP84-F1
#
_entry.id   AF-M0MP84-F1
#
_cell.length_a   1.000
_cell.length_b   1.000
_cell.length_c   1.000
_cell.angle_alpha   90.00
_cell.angle_beta   90.00
_cell.angle_gamma   90.00
#
_symmetry.space_group_name_H-M   'P 1'
#
loop_
_entity.id
_entity.type
_entity.pdbx_description
1 polymer ?
#
loop_
_entity_poly.entity_id
_entity_poly.type
_entity_poly.pdbx_seq_one_letter_code
_entity_poly.pdbx_strand_id
1 'polypeptide(L)'
;MSITDEQFERYQRDGYLVVEDVLTPDEVEYDTDIALAGNDYDESDTVSLPMDPGDVLFQHCLLPHYTAPNETDRWRRARSSRTCARGPGSPRTIGRSGSRATRSPATSSRGVSE
;
A
#
# COMPACT_ATOMS: atom_id res chain seq x y z
N MET A 1 1.61 -12.16 -29.52
CA MET A 1 2.72 -11.20 -29.33
C MET A 1 4.01 -12.00 -29.21
N SER A 2 5.04 -11.67 -29.99
CA SER A 2 6.35 -12.36 -29.98
C SER A 2 7.46 -11.32 -29.90
N ILE A 3 8.43 -11.55 -29.01
CA ILE A 3 9.58 -10.68 -28.80
C ILE A 3 10.71 -11.11 -29.75
N THR A 4 11.48 -10.15 -30.29
CA THR A 4 12.62 -10.44 -31.16
C THR A 4 13.88 -10.80 -30.35
N ASP A 5 14.84 -11.49 -30.98
CA ASP A 5 16.10 -11.84 -30.32
C ASP A 5 16.86 -10.60 -29.83
N GLU A 6 16.84 -9.50 -30.60
CA GLU A 6 17.48 -8.24 -30.19
C GLU A 6 16.82 -7.62 -28.93
N GLN A 7 15.49 -7.70 -28.83
CA GLN A 7 14.76 -7.25 -27.65
C GLN A 7 15.06 -8.14 -26.44
N PHE A 8 15.23 -9.44 -26.65
CA PHE A 8 15.63 -10.39 -25.62
C PHE A 8 17.05 -10.12 -25.10
N GLU A 9 18.01 -9.87 -25.99
CA GLU A 9 19.39 -9.51 -25.63
C GLU A 9 19.46 -8.19 -24.86
N ARG A 10 18.66 -7.20 -25.26
CA ARG A 10 18.55 -5.91 -24.55
C ARG A 10 18.03 -6.09 -23.13
N TYR A 11 17.00 -6.92 -22.94
CA TYR A 11 16.48 -7.24 -21.61
C TYR A 11 17.56 -7.87 -20.72
N GLN A 12 18.35 -8.81 -21.25
CA GLN A 12 19.44 -9.45 -20.48
C GLN A 12 20.53 -8.46 -20.06
N ARG A 13 20.82 -7.44 -20.89
CA ARG A 13 21.84 -6.42 -20.61
C ARG A 13 21.34 -5.35 -19.64
N ASP A 14 20.15 -4.82 -19.88
CA ASP A 14 19.66 -3.58 -19.26
C ASP A 14 18.61 -3.85 -18.16
N GLY A 15 18.08 -5.08 -18.09
CA GLY A 15 17.10 -5.51 -17.10
C GLY A 15 15.66 -5.08 -17.37
N TYR A 16 15.41 -4.39 -18.48
CA TYR A 16 14.07 -3.95 -18.90
C TYR A 16 13.94 -3.98 -20.43
N LEU A 17 12.69 -4.08 -20.89
CA LEU A 17 12.32 -3.97 -22.30
C LEU A 17 11.22 -2.91 -22.42
N VAL A 18 11.43 -1.93 -23.30
CA VAL A 18 10.38 -0.97 -23.67
C VAL A 18 9.53 -1.61 -24.75
N VAL A 19 8.26 -1.84 -24.44
CA VAL A 19 7.25 -2.27 -25.40
C VAL A 19 6.28 -1.11 -25.57
N GLU A 20 6.29 -0.53 -26.76
CA GLU A 20 5.37 0.53 -27.14
C GLU A 20 3.96 -0.07 -27.33
N ASP A 21 2.93 0.69 -26.94
CA ASP A 21 1.53 0.32 -27.11
C ASP A 21 1.16 -1.05 -26.51
N VAL A 22 1.84 -1.45 -25.43
CA VAL A 22 1.54 -2.68 -24.69
C VAL A 22 0.13 -2.68 -24.08
N LEU A 23 -0.44 -1.49 -23.87
CA LEU A 23 -1.83 -1.28 -23.47
C LEU A 23 -2.48 -0.41 -24.54
N THR A 24 -3.66 -0.80 -25.01
CA THR A 24 -4.47 0.02 -25.91
C THR A 24 -5.04 1.23 -25.15
N PRO A 25 -5.35 2.37 -25.81
CA PRO A 25 -5.90 3.55 -25.15
C PRO A 25 -7.15 3.27 -24.31
N ASP A 26 -7.97 2.29 -24.72
CA ASP A 26 -9.17 1.86 -23.98
C ASP A 26 -8.82 1.00 -22.75
N GLU A 27 -7.66 0.35 -22.73
CA GLU A 27 -7.10 -0.34 -21.55
C GLU A 27 -6.31 0.62 -20.64
N VAL A 28 -5.98 1.84 -21.10
CA VAL A 28 -5.18 2.84 -20.36
C VAL A 28 -6.03 3.64 -19.35
N GLU A 29 -7.32 3.33 -19.15
CA GLU A 29 -8.05 3.77 -17.95
C GLU A 29 -7.56 2.99 -16.70
N TYR A 30 -6.28 3.15 -16.38
CA TYR A 30 -5.74 2.86 -15.07
C TYR A 30 -5.79 4.16 -14.28
N ASP A 31 -6.92 4.38 -13.62
CA ASP A 31 -6.92 5.23 -12.44
C ASP A 31 -5.88 4.64 -11.48
N THR A 32 -4.76 5.34 -11.29
CA THR A 32 -3.65 4.80 -10.49
C THR A 32 -3.96 4.98 -9.01
N ASP A 33 -5.15 4.55 -8.62
CA ASP A 33 -5.77 4.76 -7.33
C ASP A 33 -5.60 3.50 -6.50
N ILE A 34 -4.37 3.33 -6.01
CA ILE A 34 -4.07 2.36 -4.94
C ILE A 34 -4.82 2.67 -3.62
N ALA A 35 -5.62 3.74 -3.59
CA ALA A 35 -6.53 4.10 -2.53
C ALA A 35 -7.96 3.95 -3.07
N LEU A 36 -8.77 3.12 -2.41
CA LEU A 36 -10.21 3.05 -2.68
C LEU A 36 -10.85 4.40 -2.33
N ALA A 37 -11.71 4.94 -3.21
CA ALA A 37 -12.49 6.10 -2.86
C ALA A 37 -13.42 5.72 -1.70
N GLY A 38 -13.72 6.68 -0.81
CA GLY A 38 -14.51 6.42 0.40
C GLY A 38 -15.95 5.96 0.15
N ASN A 39 -16.37 5.89 -1.12
CA ASN A 39 -17.69 5.45 -1.55
C ASN A 39 -17.66 4.12 -2.32
N ASP A 40 -16.48 3.51 -2.51
CA ASP A 40 -16.28 2.26 -3.25
C ASP A 40 -16.42 1.01 -2.37
N TYR A 41 -16.48 1.20 -1.06
CA TYR A 41 -16.64 0.14 -0.07
C TYR A 41 -17.46 0.65 1.11
N ASP A 42 -18.16 -0.25 1.79
CA ASP A 42 -18.82 0.02 3.05
C ASP A 42 -18.35 -0.92 4.17
N GLU A 43 -18.80 -0.71 5.40
CA GLU A 43 -18.35 -1.51 6.55
C GLU A 43 -18.67 -3.01 6.39
N SER A 44 -19.69 -3.39 5.61
CA SER A 44 -20.03 -4.78 5.34
C SER A 44 -19.00 -5.51 4.46
N ASP A 45 -18.19 -4.77 3.70
CA ASP A 45 -17.06 -5.31 2.93
C ASP A 45 -15.81 -5.53 3.81
N THR A 46 -15.87 -5.12 5.08
CA THR A 46 -14.72 -5.12 5.98
C THR A 46 -14.76 -6.29 6.95
N VAL A 47 -13.59 -6.80 7.32
CA VAL A 47 -13.45 -7.84 8.35
C VAL A 47 -12.62 -7.30 9.50
N SER A 48 -13.20 -7.32 10.70
CA SER A 48 -12.48 -6.98 11.92
C SER A 48 -11.47 -8.06 12.27
N LEU A 49 -10.20 -7.66 12.42
CA LEU A 49 -9.10 -8.52 12.85
C LEU A 49 -8.70 -8.15 14.30
N PRO A 50 -9.31 -8.78 15.32
CA PRO A 50 -8.87 -8.59 16.69
C PRO A 50 -7.44 -9.10 16.86
N MET A 51 -6.62 -8.32 17.56
CA MET A 51 -5.22 -8.63 17.83
C MET A 51 -4.91 -8.38 19.30
N ASP A 52 -4.24 -9.33 19.94
CA ASP A 52 -3.71 -9.18 21.28
C ASP A 52 -2.33 -8.51 21.28
N PRO A 53 -1.91 -7.87 22.39
CA PRO A 53 -0.57 -7.33 22.52
C PRO A 53 0.50 -8.41 22.28
N GLY A 54 1.28 -8.27 21.20
CA GLY A 54 2.31 -9.23 20.80
C GLY A 54 2.05 -9.90 19.45
N ASP A 55 0.82 -9.84 18.96
CA ASP A 55 0.46 -10.36 17.64
C ASP A 55 1.13 -9.58 16.50
N VAL A 56 1.32 -10.26 15.38
CA VAL A 56 1.94 -9.71 14.17
C VAL A 56 1.04 -9.95 12.96
N LEU A 57 0.73 -8.87 12.23
CA LEU A 57 0.01 -8.92 10.96
C LEU A 57 0.99 -8.70 9.80
N PHE A 58 1.01 -9.65 8.86
CA PHE A 58 1.64 -9.46 7.56
C PHE A 58 0.55 -9.25 6.51
N GLN A 59 0.62 -8.13 5.81
CA GLN A 59 -0.32 -7.79 4.75
C GLN A 59 0.43 -7.40 3.48
N HIS A 60 -0.17 -7.70 2.34
CA HIS A 60 0.33 -7.22 1.06
C HIS A 60 0.25 -5.68 1.01
N CYS A 61 1.18 -5.02 0.33
CA CYS A 61 1.23 -3.55 0.28
C CYS A 61 0.02 -2.90 -0.42
N LEU A 62 -0.70 -3.69 -1.22
CA LEU A 62 -1.92 -3.29 -1.93
C LEU A 62 -3.19 -3.89 -1.33
N LEU A 63 -3.13 -4.59 -0.19
CA LEU A 63 -4.34 -5.06 0.48
C LEU A 63 -5.10 -3.82 1.00
N PRO A 64 -6.36 -3.58 0.62
CA PRO A 64 -7.15 -2.51 1.20
C PRO A 64 -7.33 -2.72 2.70
N HIS A 65 -6.95 -1.73 3.50
CA HIS A 65 -7.00 -1.81 4.96
C HIS A 65 -7.12 -0.40 5.55
N TYR A 66 -7.80 -0.32 6.69
CA TYR A 66 -7.91 0.91 7.47
C TYR A 66 -7.90 0.59 8.96
N THR A 67 -7.79 1.62 9.79
CA THR A 67 -7.95 1.50 11.24
C THR A 67 -9.28 2.13 11.62
N ALA A 68 -10.20 1.30 12.13
CA ALA A 68 -11.47 1.78 12.66
C ALA A 68 -11.28 2.75 13.85
N PRO A 69 -12.26 3.64 14.13
CA PRO A 69 -12.23 4.52 15.28
C PRO A 69 -11.91 3.79 16.60
N ASN A 70 -11.21 4.49 17.50
CA ASN A 70 -10.97 3.97 18.85
C ASN A 70 -12.01 4.55 19.80
N GLU A 71 -12.99 3.74 20.18
CA GLU A 71 -14.11 4.13 21.05
C GLU A 71 -13.77 4.02 22.56
N THR A 72 -12.48 3.96 22.90
CA THR A 72 -12.02 3.80 24.29
C THR A 72 -11.11 4.94 24.72
N ASP A 73 -11.03 5.20 26.02
CA ASP A 73 -10.12 6.19 26.61
C ASP A 73 -8.65 5.72 26.68
N ARG A 74 -8.35 4.54 26.12
CA ARG A 74 -7.00 3.97 26.11
C ARG A 74 -6.31 4.22 24.78
N TRP A 75 -5.01 4.45 24.85
CA TRP A 75 -4.18 4.63 23.66
C TRP A 75 -3.93 3.29 22.96
N ARG A 76 -4.36 3.15 21.69
CA ARG A 76 -4.02 2.03 20.82
C ARG A 76 -2.67 2.28 20.15
N ARG A 77 -1.67 1.41 20.36
CA ARG A 77 -0.32 1.56 19.82
C ARG A 77 0.05 0.34 18.96
N ALA A 78 0.60 0.60 17.78
CA ALA A 78 1.15 -0.42 16.90
C ALA A 78 2.47 0.08 16.29
N ARG A 79 3.34 -0.85 15.87
CA ARG A 79 4.55 -0.56 15.10
C ARG A 79 4.41 -1.20 13.72
N SER A 80 4.43 -0.39 12.67
CA SER A 80 4.47 -0.88 11.29
C SER A 80 5.89 -0.84 10.74
N SER A 81 6.24 -1.83 9.92
CA SER A 81 7.50 -1.87 9.17
C SER A 81 7.19 -2.46 7.80
N ARG A 82 7.68 -1.81 6.74
CA ARG A 82 7.46 -2.25 5.37
C ARG A 82 8.69 -3.00 4.88
N THR A 83 8.50 -4.25 4.49
CA THR A 83 9.53 -5.02 3.78
C THR A 83 9.38 -4.72 2.28
N CYS A 84 10.36 -4.08 1.68
CA CYS A 84 10.42 -3.90 0.23
C CYS A 84 11.38 -4.94 -0.35
N ALA A 85 10.93 -5.67 -1.38
CA ALA A 85 11.85 -6.49 -2.17
C ALA A 85 12.92 -5.58 -2.78
N ARG A 86 14.16 -6.05 -2.73
CA ARG A 86 15.29 -5.31 -3.28
C ARG A 86 15.24 -5.41 -4.81
N GLY A 87 15.08 -4.28 -5.50
CA GLY A 87 15.19 -4.26 -6.96
C GLY A 87 16.58 -4.72 -7.40
N PRO A 88 16.71 -5.38 -8.57
CA PRO A 88 18.01 -5.70 -9.14
C PRO A 88 18.81 -4.39 -9.31
N GLY A 89 20.02 -4.33 -8.73
CA GLY A 89 20.92 -3.16 -8.82
C GLY A 89 20.95 -2.18 -7.64
N SER A 90 20.13 -2.35 -6.59
CA SER A 90 20.23 -1.47 -5.41
C SER A 90 21.59 -1.63 -4.71
N PRO A 91 22.30 -0.56 -4.29
CA PRO A 91 23.54 -0.66 -3.49
C PRO A 91 23.28 -1.20 -2.07
N ARG A 92 24.29 -1.85 -1.46
CA ARG A 92 24.20 -2.35 -0.08
C ARG A 92 24.35 -1.20 0.91
N THR A 93 23.32 -0.36 1.02
CA THR A 93 23.24 0.63 2.08
C THR A 93 22.01 0.31 2.93
N ILE A 94 22.24 -0.10 4.17
CA ILE A 94 21.20 -0.26 5.18
C ILE A 94 20.68 1.15 5.48
N GLY A 95 19.65 1.57 4.74
CA GLY A 95 18.92 2.79 5.01
C GLY A 95 18.19 2.64 6.33
N ARG A 96 18.62 3.40 7.34
CA ARG A 96 17.99 3.45 8.67
C ARG A 96 16.55 3.91 8.50
N SER A 97 15.58 3.01 8.72
CA SER A 97 14.16 3.33 8.67
C SER A 97 13.84 4.41 9.72
N GLY A 98 13.52 5.62 9.26
CA GLY A 98 13.00 6.68 10.12
C GLY A 98 11.57 6.34 10.55
N SER A 99 11.36 6.15 11.85
CA SER A 99 10.02 6.05 12.43
C SER A 99 9.36 7.43 12.38
N ARG A 100 8.42 7.65 11.47
CA ARG A 100 7.52 8.81 11.51
C ARG A 100 6.22 8.37 12.19
N ALA A 101 6.04 8.80 13.45
CA ALA A 101 4.75 8.70 14.11
C ALA A 101 3.79 9.70 13.45
N THR A 102 2.84 9.22 12.64
CA THR A 102 1.76 10.07 12.15
C THR A 102 0.74 10.24 13.28
N ARG A 103 0.59 11.47 13.77
CA ARG A 103 -0.54 11.85 14.62
C ARG A 103 -1.72 12.14 13.70
N SER A 104 -2.75 11.31 13.76
CA SER A 104 -4.10 11.73 13.39
C SER A 104 -4.77 12.23 14.66
N PRO A 105 -5.23 13.50 14.73
CA PRO A 105 -6.01 13.96 15.87
C PRO A 105 -7.33 13.19 15.91
N ALA A 106 -7.77 12.83 17.11
CA ALA A 106 -9.11 12.31 17.32
C ALA A 106 -10.12 13.37 16.86
N THR A 107 -11.01 13.01 15.93
CA THR A 107 -12.16 13.81 15.57
C THR A 107 -13.03 13.93 16.82
N SER A 108 -13.00 15.07 17.51
CA SER A 108 -13.94 15.34 18.58
C SER A 108 -15.28 15.70 17.94
N SER A 109 -16.26 14.83 18.07
CA SER A 109 -17.65 15.19 17.87
C SER A 109 -18.03 16.19 18.96
N ARG A 110 -18.01 17.48 18.62
CA ARG A 110 -18.73 18.48 19.41
C ARG A 110 -20.22 18.17 19.24
N GLY A 111 -20.83 17.71 20.32
CA GLY A 111 -22.28 17.59 20.44
C GLY A 111 -22.92 18.96 20.15
N VAL A 112 -23.89 18.95 19.25
CA VAL A 112 -24.90 20.00 19.14
C VAL A 112 -25.97 19.64 20.16
N SER A 113 -26.08 20.44 21.20
CA SER A 113 -27.29 20.51 22.04
C SER A 113 -28.18 21.61 21.47
N GLU A 114 -29.48 21.34 21.54
CA GLU A 114 -30.64 22.04 20.95
C GLU A 114 -30.67 23.57 21.11
#